data_AF-A0A9E3W249-F1
#
_entry.id   AF-A0A9E3W249-F1
#
_cell.length_a   1.000
_cell.length_b   1.000
_cell.length_c   1.000
_cell.angle_alpha   90.00
_cell.angle_beta   90.00
_cell.angle_gamma   90.00
#
_symmetry.space_group_name_H-M   'P 1'
#
loop_
_entity.id
_entity.type
_entity.pdbx_description
1 polymer ?
#
loop_
_entity_poly.entity_id
_entity_poly.type
_entity_poly.pdbx_seq_one_letter_code
_entity_poly.pdbx_strand_id
1 'polypeptide(L)'
;MKQVILGSGGSIGTLLAKELKRFKTDIRLVARNPHPVNATDEIVKADLLDPQQVMEAVKGCSVAYLTVGLAYKASIWEQQWPQVMINVIDACKKHNCKLVLFENVYMYDPEQISLMTEETPMAPTS
;
A
#
# COMPACT_ATOMS: atom_id res chain seq x y z
N MET A 1 11.10 -9.02 13.15
CA MET A 1 11.15 -8.54 11.74
C MET A 1 10.12 -7.45 11.57
N LYS A 2 10.56 -6.33 10.99
CA LYS A 2 9.79 -5.10 10.80
C LYS A 2 8.69 -5.28 9.76
N GLN A 3 7.63 -4.46 9.85
CA GLN A 3 6.59 -4.35 8.83
C GLN A 3 6.47 -2.90 8.37
N VAL A 4 6.12 -2.68 7.11
CA VAL A 4 6.06 -1.34 6.52
C VAL A 4 4.69 -1.05 5.92
N ILE A 5 4.16 0.15 6.17
CA ILE A 5 2.93 0.67 5.57
C ILE A 5 3.32 1.76 4.56
N LEU A 6 3.13 1.46 3.27
CA LEU A 6 3.40 2.34 2.14
C LEU A 6 2.12 3.14 1.81
N GLY A 7 2.18 4.47 2.00
CA GLY A 7 0.99 5.32 1.97
C GLY A 7 0.35 5.47 3.35
N SER A 8 1.16 5.55 4.41
CA SER A 8 0.70 5.59 5.81
C SER A 8 -0.12 6.82 6.19
N GLY A 9 0.01 7.92 5.45
CA GLY A 9 -0.69 9.18 5.73
C GLY A 9 -2.18 9.18 5.38
N GLY A 10 -2.70 8.12 4.73
CA GLY A 10 -4.11 7.97 4.41
C GLY A 10 -4.95 7.44 5.58
N SER A 11 -6.27 7.48 5.43
CA SER A 11 -7.23 6.94 6.42
C SER A 11 -7.02 5.45 6.69
N ILE A 12 -6.81 4.66 5.63
CA ILE A 12 -6.55 3.21 5.73
C ILE A 12 -5.21 2.95 6.43
N GLY A 13 -4.13 3.59 5.96
CA GLY A 13 -2.79 3.40 6.52
C GLY A 13 -2.71 3.78 8.01
N THR A 14 -3.40 4.86 8.41
CA THR A 14 -3.46 5.30 9.81
C THR A 14 -4.21 4.28 10.69
N LEU A 15 -5.36 3.78 10.24
CA LEU A 15 -6.13 2.79 11.00
C LEU A 15 -5.40 1.45 11.08
N LEU A 16 -4.77 1.02 9.98
CA LEU A 16 -3.93 -0.16 9.95
C LEU A 16 -2.77 -0.06 10.94
N ALA A 17 -2.07 1.08 11.00
CA ALA A 17 -0.98 1.29 11.96
C ALA A 17 -1.43 1.15 13.43
N LYS A 18 -2.64 1.64 13.77
CA LYS A 18 -3.21 1.49 15.12
C LYS A 18 -3.50 0.03 15.45
N GLU A 19 -4.12 -0.70 14.52
CA GLU A 19 -4.53 -2.08 14.75
C GLU A 19 -3.32 -3.04 14.77
N LEU A 20 -2.38 -2.84 13.84
CA LEU A 20 -1.21 -3.69 13.68
C LEU A 20 -0.29 -3.68 14.91
N LYS A 21 -0.28 -2.57 15.67
CA LYS A 21 0.48 -2.44 16.92
C LYS A 21 0.18 -3.55 17.92
N ARG A 22 -1.04 -4.10 17.91
CA ARG A 22 -1.47 -5.19 18.79
C ARG A 22 -0.71 -6.50 18.54
N PHE A 23 -0.14 -6.65 17.34
CA PHE A 23 0.55 -7.87 16.90
C PHE A 23 2.06 -7.65 16.68
N LYS A 24 2.46 -6.42 16.34
CA LYS A 24 3.85 -6.03 16.08
C LYS A 24 4.11 -4.60 16.53
N THR A 25 5.22 -4.38 17.21
CA THR A 25 5.61 -3.04 17.71
C THR A 25 6.56 -2.30 16.78
N ASP A 26 7.27 -3.03 15.90
CA ASP A 26 8.26 -2.49 14.97
C ASP A 26 7.61 -2.23 13.59
N ILE A 27 6.93 -1.08 13.50
CA ILE A 27 6.16 -0.65 12.32
C ILE A 27 6.86 0.57 11.70
N ARG A 28 7.08 0.51 10.39
CA ARG A 28 7.57 1.64 9.60
C ARG A 28 6.41 2.29 8.84
N LEU A 29 6.25 3.58 9.00
CA LEU A 29 5.24 4.39 8.30
C LEU A 29 5.92 5.19 7.20
N VAL A 30 5.49 4.95 5.95
CA VAL A 30 6.06 5.56 4.76
C VAL A 30 5.02 6.43 4.05
N ALA A 31 5.31 7.73 3.91
CA ALA A 31 4.50 8.67 3.14
C ALA A 31 5.32 9.87 2.68
N ARG A 32 4.76 10.72 1.81
CA ARG A 32 5.39 12.00 1.42
C ARG A 32 5.43 13.00 2.58
N ASN A 33 4.42 12.95 3.45
CA ASN A 33 4.32 13.73 4.70
C ASN A 33 3.89 12.77 5.82
N PRO A 34 4.81 11.95 6.34
CA PRO A 34 4.48 10.94 7.33
C PRO A 34 4.35 11.56 8.73
N HIS A 35 3.44 11.01 9.54
CA HIS A 35 3.25 11.39 10.94
C HIS A 35 3.20 10.14 11.81
N PRO A 36 3.70 10.19 13.05
CA PRO A 36 3.62 9.06 13.96
C PRO A 36 2.17 8.79 14.36
N VAL A 37 1.79 7.52 14.37
CA VAL A 37 0.47 7.05 14.82
C VAL A 37 0.61 6.40 16.20
N ASN A 38 1.73 5.72 16.42
CA ASN A 38 2.15 5.08 17.66
C ASN A 38 3.51 5.63 18.11
N ALA A 39 3.79 5.52 19.41
CA ALA A 39 5.05 5.96 20.00
C ALA A 39 6.31 5.22 19.47
N THR A 40 6.15 4.01 18.92
CA THR A 40 7.25 3.16 18.47
C THR A 40 7.41 3.13 16.95
N ASP A 41 6.63 3.92 16.21
CA ASP A 41 6.68 3.91 14.75
C ASP A 41 8.01 4.49 14.25
N GLU A 42 8.63 3.82 13.28
CA GLU A 42 9.69 4.40 12.46
C GLU A 42 9.05 5.22 11.34
N ILE A 43 9.44 6.48 11.22
CA ILE A 43 8.87 7.40 10.23
C ILE A 43 9.85 7.57 9.07
N VAL A 44 9.41 7.25 7.86
CA VAL A 44 10.22 7.38 6.65
C VAL A 44 9.47 8.23 5.63
N LYS A 45 10.10 9.33 5.20
CA LYS A 45 9.60 10.13 4.08
C LYS A 45 10.01 9.47 2.78
N ALA A 46 9.05 9.15 1.93
CA ALA A 46 9.31 8.63 0.58
C ALA A 46 8.19 8.99 -0.40
N ASP A 47 8.56 9.13 -1.67
CA ASP A 47 7.62 9.10 -2.80
C ASP A 47 7.65 7.70 -3.45
N LEU A 48 6.48 7.08 -3.63
CA LEU A 48 6.39 5.74 -4.21
C LEU A 48 6.61 5.74 -5.73
N LEU A 49 6.65 6.91 -6.37
CA LEU A 49 7.06 7.06 -7.77
C LEU A 49 8.58 6.97 -7.95
N ASP A 50 9.36 7.14 -6.88
CA ASP A 50 10.81 7.02 -6.91
C ASP A 50 11.26 5.59 -6.53
N PRO A 51 11.83 4.82 -7.47
CA PRO A 51 12.22 3.43 -7.20
C PRO A 51 13.28 3.29 -6.11
N GLN A 52 14.21 4.24 -5.97
CA GLN A 52 15.27 4.17 -4.96
C GLN A 52 14.70 4.42 -3.56
N GLN A 53 13.78 5.37 -3.44
CA GLN A 53 13.11 5.63 -2.17
C GLN A 53 12.24 4.44 -1.73
N VAL A 54 11.54 3.77 -2.67
CA VAL A 54 10.78 2.56 -2.36
C VAL A 54 11.70 1.40 -1.94
N MET A 55 12.83 1.24 -2.62
CA MET A 55 13.82 0.20 -2.28
C MET A 55 14.29 0.33 -0.83
N GLU A 56 14.74 1.53 -0.43
CA GLU A 56 15.19 1.78 0.94
C GLU A 56 14.04 1.72 1.95
N ALA A 57 12.83 2.15 1.57
CA ALA A 57 11.65 2.07 2.45
C ALA A 57 11.26 0.62 2.80
N VAL A 58 11.41 -0.33 1.88
CA VAL A 58 11.07 -1.75 2.09
C VAL A 58 12.20 -2.55 2.74
N LYS A 59 13.45 -2.10 2.61
CA LYS A 59 14.64 -2.76 3.16
C LYS A 59 14.51 -3.13 4.64
N GLY A 60 14.78 -4.39 4.96
CA GLY A 60 14.71 -4.94 6.32
C GLY A 60 13.29 -5.26 6.81
N CYS A 61 12.27 -5.09 5.98
CA CYS A 61 10.89 -5.43 6.30
C CYS A 61 10.51 -6.82 5.79
N SER A 62 9.63 -7.48 6.54
CA SER A 62 9.11 -8.82 6.21
C SER A 62 7.75 -8.80 5.50
N VAL A 63 6.96 -7.74 5.74
CA VAL A 63 5.67 -7.50 5.10
C VAL A 63 5.56 -6.02 4.76
N ALA A 64 5.12 -5.72 3.54
CA ALA A 64 4.76 -4.40 3.05
C ALA A 64 3.26 -4.35 2.79
N TYR A 65 2.57 -3.39 3.39
CA TYR A 65 1.18 -3.08 3.16
C TYR A 65 1.10 -1.87 2.22
N LEU A 66 0.56 -2.05 1.02
CA LEU A 66 0.34 -0.95 0.09
C LEU A 66 -1.06 -0.38 0.30
N THR A 67 -1.12 0.81 0.91
CA THR A 67 -2.37 1.53 1.24
C THR A 67 -2.41 2.92 0.62
N VAL A 68 -1.60 3.16 -0.41
CA VAL A 68 -1.53 4.46 -1.08
C VAL A 68 -2.80 4.72 -1.89
N GLY A 69 -3.35 5.91 -1.74
CA GLY A 69 -4.35 6.45 -2.67
C GLY A 69 -3.71 7.53 -3.52
N LEU A 70 -4.07 7.57 -4.80
CA LEU A 70 -3.74 8.67 -5.70
C LEU A 70 -4.90 9.68 -5.74
N ALA A 71 -4.64 10.87 -6.30
CA ALA A 71 -5.71 11.83 -6.54
C ALA A 71 -6.80 11.21 -7.42
N TYR A 72 -8.06 11.51 -7.13
CA TYR A 72 -9.23 10.91 -7.79
C TYR A 72 -9.43 11.47 -9.22
N LYS A 73 -8.51 11.11 -10.11
CA LYS A 73 -8.45 11.55 -11.51
C LYS A 73 -7.87 10.42 -12.37
N ALA A 74 -8.64 9.90 -13.32
CA ALA A 74 -8.26 8.75 -14.14
C ALA A 74 -6.87 8.89 -14.79
N SER A 75 -6.57 10.07 -15.38
CA SER A 75 -5.27 10.32 -16.01
C SER A 75 -4.07 10.21 -15.07
N ILE A 76 -4.27 10.47 -13.76
CA ILE A 76 -3.21 10.32 -12.75
C ILE A 76 -3.01 8.84 -12.44
N TRP A 77 -4.09 8.09 -12.26
CA TRP A 77 -4.03 6.65 -11.99
C TRP A 77 -3.37 5.89 -13.13
N GLU A 78 -3.78 6.16 -14.37
CA GLU A 78 -3.21 5.53 -15.57
C GLU A 78 -1.69 5.73 -15.67
N GLN A 79 -1.20 6.92 -15.32
CA GLN A 79 0.23 7.25 -15.38
C GLN A 79 1.01 6.71 -14.18
N GLN A 80 0.47 6.84 -12.97
CA GLN A 80 1.24 6.67 -11.73
C GLN A 80 1.07 5.28 -11.11
N TRP A 81 -0.10 4.67 -11.22
CA TRP A 81 -0.36 3.38 -10.58
C TRP A 81 0.56 2.25 -11.08
N PRO A 82 0.79 2.09 -12.40
CA PRO A 82 1.74 1.09 -12.89
C PRO A 82 3.15 1.29 -12.32
N GLN A 83 3.62 2.55 -12.25
CA GLN A 83 4.95 2.86 -11.73
C GLN A 83 5.06 2.53 -10.23
N VAL A 84 4.06 2.89 -9.43
CA VAL A 84 3.99 2.54 -8.00
C VAL A 84 4.04 1.03 -7.83
N MET A 85 3.21 0.28 -8.57
CA MET A 85 3.17 -1.18 -8.47
C MET A 85 4.50 -1.82 -8.85
N ILE A 86 5.14 -1.39 -9.95
CA ILE A 86 6.47 -1.88 -10.37
C ILE A 86 7.49 -1.64 -9.27
N ASN A 87 7.60 -0.39 -8.78
CA ASN A 87 8.57 -0.03 -7.74
C ASN A 87 8.40 -0.87 -6.47
N VAL A 88 7.16 -1.04 -6.00
CA VAL A 88 6.84 -1.78 -4.77
C VAL A 88 7.10 -3.28 -4.94
N ILE A 89 6.68 -3.87 -6.07
CA ILE A 89 6.92 -5.29 -6.37
C ILE A 89 8.42 -5.58 -6.45
N ASP A 90 9.18 -4.75 -7.15
CA ASP A 90 10.63 -4.93 -7.31
C ASP A 90 11.37 -4.81 -5.98
N ALA A 91 11.00 -3.82 -5.15
CA ALA A 91 11.55 -3.69 -3.81
C ALA A 91 11.19 -4.89 -2.91
N CYS A 92 9.96 -5.38 -2.99
CA CYS A 92 9.53 -6.55 -2.24
C CYS A 92 10.29 -7.82 -2.66
N LYS A 93 10.45 -8.05 -3.97
CA LYS A 93 11.25 -9.16 -4.51
C LYS A 93 12.71 -9.06 -4.07
N LYS A 94 13.32 -7.88 -4.19
CA LYS A 94 14.73 -7.64 -3.83
C LYS A 94 15.01 -7.91 -2.34
N HIS A 95 14.07 -7.57 -1.47
CA HIS A 95 14.21 -7.69 -0.02
C HIS A 95 13.52 -8.91 0.58
N ASN A 96 12.98 -9.82 -0.25
CA ASN A 96 12.21 -10.99 0.18
C ASN A 96 11.07 -10.61 1.16
N CYS A 97 10.40 -9.51 0.86
CA CYS A 97 9.30 -8.95 1.63
C CYS A 97 7.97 -9.40 1.00
N LYS A 98 7.00 -9.82 1.82
CA LYS A 98 5.66 -10.16 1.35
C LYS A 98 4.88 -8.88 1.08
N LEU A 99 4.15 -8.82 -0.03
CA LEU A 99 3.27 -7.69 -0.35
C LEU A 99 1.82 -8.03 0.03
N VAL A 100 1.17 -7.15 0.77
CA VAL A 100 -0.27 -7.12 1.00
C VAL A 100 -0.82 -5.89 0.29
N LEU A 101 -1.68 -6.12 -0.70
CA LEU A 101 -2.33 -5.06 -1.47
C LEU A 101 -3.72 -4.78 -0.89
N PHE A 102 -3.98 -3.52 -0.57
CA PHE A 102 -5.34 -3.04 -0.31
C PHE A 102 -5.97 -2.61 -1.64
N GLU A 103 -6.96 -3.36 -2.10
CA GLU A 103 -7.71 -3.10 -3.33
C GLU A 103 -9.19 -2.85 -3.01
N ASN A 104 -9.94 -2.46 -4.03
CA ASN A 104 -11.38 -2.21 -4.02
C ASN A 104 -12.08 -3.29 -4.88
N VAL A 105 -13.35 -3.08 -5.18
CA VAL A 105 -14.19 -4.04 -5.91
C VAL A 105 -14.53 -3.58 -7.33
N TYR A 106 -14.03 -2.42 -7.76
CA TYR A 106 -14.45 -1.77 -9.00
C TYR A 106 -14.03 -2.52 -10.27
N MET A 107 -13.11 -3.48 -10.14
CA MET A 107 -12.72 -4.38 -11.21
C MET A 107 -13.83 -5.37 -11.60
N TYR A 108 -14.72 -5.68 -10.66
CA TYR A 108 -15.78 -6.69 -10.84
C TYR A 108 -17.02 -6.11 -11.52
N ASP A 109 -17.77 -7.00 -12.18
CA ASP A 109 -19.05 -6.69 -12.82
C ASP A 109 -20.06 -6.11 -11.80
N PRO A 110 -20.53 -4.85 -11.98
CA PRO A 110 -21.46 -4.23 -11.05
C PRO A 110 -22.81 -4.96 -10.96
N GLU A 111 -23.21 -5.71 -11.99
CA GLU A 111 -24.45 -6.48 -11.98
C GLU A 111 -24.37 -7.71 -11.05
N GLN A 112 -23.16 -8.10 -10.62
CA GLN A 112 -22.91 -9.30 -9.82
C GLN A 112 -22.43 -9.01 -8.38
N ILE A 113 -22.42 -7.75 -7.96
CA ILE A 113 -21.93 -7.35 -6.62
C ILE A 113 -22.68 -8.05 -5.47
N SER A 114 -23.98 -8.32 -5.63
CA SER A 114 -24.83 -8.86 -4.56
C SER A 114 -24.41 -10.26 -4.05
N LEU A 115 -23.68 -11.03 -4.86
CA LEU A 115 -23.17 -12.37 -4.53
C LEU A 115 -21.71 -12.53 -4.98
N MET A 116 -20.93 -11.45 -4.85
CA MET A 116 -19.56 -11.42 -5.34
C MET A 116 -18.66 -12.42 -4.60
N THR A 117 -17.78 -13.05 -5.37
CA THR A 117 -16.65 -13.88 -4.90
C THR A 117 -15.39 -13.44 -5.63
N GLU A 118 -14.24 -14.00 -5.27
CA GLU A 118 -12.98 -13.74 -5.97
C GLU A 118 -13.02 -14.14 -7.46
N GLU A 119 -13.91 -15.07 -7.82
CA GLU A 119 -14.12 -15.58 -9.18
C GLU A 119 -15.19 -14.80 -9.97
N THR A 120 -15.75 -13.72 -9.41
CA THR A 120 -16.72 -12.87 -10.12
C THR A 120 -16.07 -12.31 -11.39
N PRO A 121 -16.78 -12.27 -12.54
CA PRO A 121 -16.23 -11.73 -13.77
C PRO A 121 -15.77 -10.28 -13.63
N MET A 122 -14.66 -9.96 -14.31
CA MET A 122 -14.18 -8.60 -14.42
C MET A 122 -14.91 -7.89 -15.56
N ALA A 123 -15.68 -6.84 -15.23
CA ALA A 123 -16.37 -5.98 -16.20
C ALA A 123 -16.46 -4.54 -15.66
N PRO A 124 -15.31 -3.86 -15.47
CA PRO A 124 -15.29 -2.50 -14.93
C PRO A 124 -15.98 -1.52 -15.89
N THR A 125 -16.77 -0.60 -15.36
CA THR A 125 -17.57 0.35 -16.15
C THR A 125 -17.05 1.79 -16.14
N SER A 126 -15.92 2.04 -15.48
CA SER A 126 -15.34 3.37 -15.28
C SER A 126 -13.82 3.34 -15.21
#